data_AF-A0A7G8BEZ4-F1
#
_entry.id   AF-A0A7G8BEZ4-F1
#
_cell.length_a   1.000
_cell.length_b   1.000
_cell.length_c   1.000
_cell.angle_alpha   90.00
_cell.angle_beta   90.00
_cell.angle_gamma   90.00
#
_symmetry.space_group_name_H-M   'P 1'
#
loop_
_entity.id
_entity.type
_entity.pdbx_description
1 polymer ?
#
loop_
_entity_poly.entity_id
_entity_poly.type
_entity_poly.pdbx_seq_one_letter_code
_entity_poly.pdbx_strand_id
1 'polypeptide(L)'
;MTQKIKANRPLTPDEKELLARFVRFEVSLDEVLTHFQDILEMDFGREKRTFVSYFQLPVPGVRVEVSHINSAIEKHNQGEITDDETYRWATFLLLNEAYDWEGPDEDEIAEMLNELSLLPKRAH
;
A
#
# COMPACT_ATOMS: atom_id res chain seq x y z
N MET A 1 -19.05 -19.85 5.00
CA MET A 1 -17.64 -19.45 5.14
C MET A 1 -16.87 -20.13 4.02
N THR A 2 -16.68 -19.44 2.91
CA THR A 2 -15.95 -20.00 1.76
C THR A 2 -14.48 -20.04 2.12
N GLN A 3 -13.90 -21.23 2.12
CA GLN A 3 -12.48 -21.44 2.34
C GLN A 3 -11.75 -20.81 1.14
N LYS A 4 -11.32 -19.55 1.26
CA LYS A 4 -10.56 -18.89 0.20
C LYS A 4 -9.34 -19.76 -0.11
N ILE A 5 -9.20 -20.15 -1.37
CA ILE A 5 -8.06 -20.93 -1.83
C ILE A 5 -6.85 -20.05 -1.61
N LYS A 6 -5.96 -20.43 -0.68
CA LYS A 6 -4.68 -19.75 -0.46
C LYS A 6 -3.87 -19.87 -1.74
N ALA A 7 -3.94 -18.86 -2.60
CA ALA A 7 -3.27 -18.90 -3.89
C ALA A 7 -1.78 -18.63 -3.69
N ASN A 8 -1.03 -19.67 -3.29
CA ASN A 8 0.43 -19.63 -3.21
C ASN A 8 1.03 -19.66 -4.63
N ARG A 9 0.88 -18.54 -5.34
CA ARG A 9 1.39 -18.34 -6.71
C ARG A 9 2.12 -17.00 -6.81
N PRO A 10 3.03 -16.84 -7.80
CA PRO A 10 3.59 -15.54 -8.10
C PRO A 10 2.51 -14.58 -8.60
N LEU A 11 2.78 -13.28 -8.41
CA LEU A 11 2.02 -12.22 -9.06
C LEU A 11 2.25 -12.26 -10.58
N THR A 12 1.16 -12.11 -11.32
CA THR A 12 1.18 -11.89 -12.76
C THR A 12 1.79 -10.52 -13.09
N PRO A 13 2.24 -10.28 -14.33
CA PRO A 13 2.74 -8.97 -14.74
C PRO A 13 1.73 -7.84 -14.49
N ASP A 14 0.45 -8.08 -14.77
CA ASP A 14 -0.62 -7.08 -14.59
C ASP A 14 -0.84 -6.75 -13.12
N GLU A 15 -0.75 -7.74 -12.23
CA GLU A 15 -0.84 -7.52 -10.78
C GLU A 15 0.36 -6.75 -10.23
N LYS A 16 1.58 -7.04 -10.73
CA LYS A 16 2.77 -6.26 -10.37
C LYS A 16 2.66 -4.82 -10.84
N GLU A 17 2.17 -4.61 -12.06
CA GLU A 17 1.94 -3.26 -12.59
C GLU A 17 0.86 -2.55 -11.77
N LEU A 18 -0.22 -3.23 -11.37
CA LEU A 18 -1.25 -2.63 -10.53
C LEU A 18 -0.68 -2.14 -9.19
N LEU A 19 0.19 -2.93 -8.54
CA LEU A 19 0.89 -2.51 -7.33
C LEU A 19 1.85 -1.33 -7.57
N ALA A 20 2.52 -1.27 -8.72
CA ALA A 20 3.39 -0.16 -9.10
C ALA A 20 2.59 1.13 -9.35
N ARG A 21 1.45 1.04 -10.03
CA ARG A 21 0.50 2.14 -10.23
C ARG A 21 -0.05 2.66 -8.89
N PHE A 22 -0.28 1.76 -7.93
CA PHE A 22 -0.75 2.14 -6.60
C PHE A 22 0.26 3.01 -5.85
N VAL A 23 1.55 2.68 -5.91
CA VAL A 23 2.63 3.50 -5.31
C VAL A 23 2.62 4.92 -5.88
N ARG A 24 2.27 5.08 -7.16
CA ARG A 24 2.18 6.37 -7.85
C ARG A 24 0.83 7.09 -7.65
N PHE A 25 -0.07 6.57 -6.81
CA PHE A 25 -1.45 7.08 -6.65
C PHE A 25 -2.25 7.11 -7.98
N GLU A 26 -1.94 6.23 -8.94
CA GLU A 26 -2.67 6.12 -10.22
C GLU A 26 -3.88 5.20 -10.16
N VAL A 27 -4.02 4.44 -9.06
CA VAL A 27 -5.16 3.56 -8.75
C VAL A 27 -5.49 3.70 -7.27
N SER A 28 -6.76 3.50 -6.93
CA SER A 28 -7.21 3.59 -5.54
C SER A 28 -6.90 2.29 -4.77
N LEU A 29 -6.87 2.38 -3.44
CA LEU A 29 -6.74 1.17 -2.61
C LEU A 29 -7.94 0.22 -2.81
N ASP A 30 -9.14 0.75 -3.01
CA ASP A 30 -10.32 -0.09 -3.22
C ASP A 30 -10.23 -0.89 -4.53
N GLU A 31 -9.63 -0.33 -5.57
CA GLU A 31 -9.32 -1.05 -6.82
C GLU A 31 -8.31 -2.17 -6.58
N VAL A 32 -7.24 -1.91 -5.81
CA VAL A 32 -6.26 -2.94 -5.43
C VAL A 32 -6.95 -4.05 -4.62
N LEU A 33 -7.68 -3.72 -3.56
CA LEU A 33 -8.35 -4.72 -2.72
C LEU A 33 -9.38 -5.54 -3.51
N THR A 34 -10.08 -4.92 -4.46
CA THR A 34 -11.02 -5.65 -5.34
C THR A 34 -10.29 -6.61 -6.26
N HIS A 35 -9.18 -6.18 -6.87
CA HIS A 35 -8.39 -7.03 -7.78
C HIS A 35 -7.76 -8.22 -7.04
N PHE A 36 -7.30 -7.99 -5.82
CA PHE A 36 -6.60 -8.99 -5.00
C PHE A 36 -7.51 -9.71 -3.99
N GLN A 37 -8.83 -9.55 -4.04
CA GLN A 37 -9.78 -9.99 -2.99
C GLN A 37 -9.67 -11.48 -2.57
N ASP A 38 -9.21 -12.33 -3.49
CA ASP A 38 -9.07 -13.78 -3.27
C ASP A 38 -7.70 -14.15 -2.65
N ILE A 39 -6.72 -13.24 -2.70
CA ILE A 39 -5.32 -13.51 -2.40
C ILE A 39 -4.67 -12.47 -1.47
N LEU A 40 -5.44 -11.48 -1.00
CA LEU A 40 -5.05 -10.44 -0.07
C LEU A 40 -6.24 -10.08 0.83
N GLU A 41 -5.97 -9.91 2.13
CA GLU A 41 -6.93 -9.43 3.11
C GLU A 41 -6.32 -8.26 3.90
N MET A 42 -7.10 -7.21 4.10
CA MET A 42 -6.66 -6.05 4.87
C MET A 42 -7.79 -5.50 5.75
N ASP A 43 -7.45 -5.14 6.98
CA ASP A 43 -8.33 -4.47 7.92
C ASP A 43 -7.64 -3.24 8.50
N PHE A 44 -8.33 -2.09 8.44
CA PHE A 44 -7.91 -0.79 9.00
C PHE A 44 -8.56 -0.51 10.37
N GLY A 45 -8.80 -1.58 11.14
CA GLY A 45 -9.45 -1.55 12.44
C GLY A 45 -8.86 -0.51 13.38
N ARG A 46 -9.71 0.05 14.25
CA ARG A 46 -9.31 1.10 15.21
C ARG A 46 -8.22 0.66 16.18
N GLU A 47 -8.25 -0.59 16.61
CA GLU A 47 -7.32 -1.13 17.62
C GLU A 47 -6.13 -1.86 17.01
N LYS A 48 -6.31 -2.49 15.84
CA LYS A 48 -5.27 -3.24 15.16
C LYS A 48 -5.47 -3.16 13.65
N ARG A 49 -4.38 -2.89 12.94
CA ARG A 49 -4.28 -2.99 11.49
C ARG A 49 -3.79 -4.39 11.15
N THR A 50 -4.44 -5.07 10.20
CA THR A 50 -3.99 -6.38 9.75
C THR A 50 -3.84 -6.41 8.25
N PHE A 51 -2.77 -7.03 7.78
CA PHE A 51 -2.51 -7.33 6.39
C PHE A 51 -2.15 -8.80 6.28
N VAL A 52 -2.78 -9.50 5.34
CA VAL A 52 -2.47 -10.90 5.03
C VAL A 52 -2.43 -11.03 3.51
N SER A 53 -1.27 -11.36 2.96
CA SER A 53 -1.11 -11.77 1.57
C SER A 53 -0.95 -13.28 1.48
N TYR A 54 -1.47 -13.88 0.41
CA TYR A 54 -1.34 -15.31 0.13
C TYR A 54 -0.51 -15.62 -1.12
N PHE A 55 -0.06 -14.59 -1.85
CA PHE A 55 0.80 -14.70 -3.02
C PHE A 55 2.28 -14.81 -2.65
N GLN A 56 3.09 -15.31 -3.58
CA GLN A 56 4.55 -15.31 -3.45
C GLN A 56 5.09 -13.90 -3.66
N LEU A 57 5.94 -13.44 -2.73
CA LEU A 57 6.53 -12.10 -2.81
C LEU A 57 7.31 -11.91 -4.12
N PRO A 58 7.11 -10.80 -4.83
CA PRO A 58 7.86 -10.50 -6.03
C PRO A 58 9.35 -10.31 -5.70
N VAL A 59 10.23 -10.85 -6.55
CA VAL A 59 11.68 -10.61 -6.52
C VAL A 59 12.11 -10.12 -7.91
N PRO A 60 12.56 -8.87 -8.08
CA PRO A 60 12.61 -7.81 -7.05
C PRO A 60 11.21 -7.37 -6.59
N GLY A 61 11.14 -6.77 -5.41
CA GLY A 61 9.93 -6.12 -4.89
C GLY A 61 9.51 -4.92 -5.75
N VAL A 62 8.29 -4.41 -5.52
CA VAL A 62 7.83 -3.17 -6.15
C VAL A 62 8.51 -2.00 -5.45
N ARG A 63 9.34 -1.26 -6.21
CA ARG A 63 10.18 -0.21 -5.64
C ARG A 63 9.35 0.98 -5.14
N VAL A 64 9.56 1.37 -3.89
CA VAL A 64 9.14 2.64 -3.33
C VAL A 64 10.36 3.56 -3.24
N GLU A 65 10.15 4.85 -3.50
CA GLU A 65 11.20 5.87 -3.59
C GLU A 65 10.70 7.14 -2.91
N VAL A 66 11.62 7.99 -2.44
CA VAL A 66 11.30 9.29 -1.85
C VAL A 66 10.43 10.15 -2.79
N SER A 67 10.65 10.05 -4.10
CA SER A 67 9.86 10.72 -5.14
C SER A 67 8.36 10.38 -5.09
N HIS A 68 8.02 9.12 -4.78
CA HIS A 68 6.64 8.66 -4.64
C HIS A 68 5.95 9.28 -3.43
N ILE A 69 6.65 9.36 -2.30
CA ILE A 69 6.11 9.95 -1.07
C ILE A 69 5.94 11.46 -1.22
N ASN A 70 6.92 12.15 -1.81
CA ASN A 70 6.80 13.58 -2.09
C ASN A 70 5.63 13.89 -3.01
N SER A 71 5.39 13.04 -4.02
CA SER A 71 4.22 13.16 -4.90
C SER A 71 2.91 12.96 -4.14
N ALA A 72 2.84 12.00 -3.22
CA ALA A 72 1.68 11.80 -2.35
C ALA A 72 1.40 13.02 -1.45
N ILE A 73 2.45 13.59 -0.85
CA ILE A 73 2.36 14.78 -0.01
C ILE A 73 1.88 15.99 -0.83
N GLU A 74 2.40 16.17 -2.05
CA GLU A 74 1.97 17.24 -2.94
C GLU A 74 0.49 17.11 -3.31
N LYS A 75 0.05 15.91 -3.70
CA LYS A 75 -1.36 15.62 -3.99
C LYS A 75 -2.27 15.90 -2.80
N HIS A 76 -1.84 15.52 -1.59
CA HIS A 76 -2.56 15.79 -0.35
C HIS A 76 -2.68 17.29 -0.07
N ASN A 77 -1.57 18.03 -0.17
CA ASN A 77 -1.54 19.49 0.02
C ASN A 77 -2.41 20.24 -0.99
N GLN A 78 -2.56 19.71 -2.20
CA GLN A 78 -3.43 20.24 -3.25
C GLN A 78 -4.91 19.85 -3.06
N GLY A 79 -5.22 18.95 -2.11
CA GLY A 79 -6.55 18.42 -1.87
C GLY A 79 -7.02 17.42 -2.93
N GLU A 80 -6.10 16.86 -3.74
CA GLU A 80 -6.41 15.80 -4.71
C GLU A 80 -6.69 14.46 -4.05
N ILE A 81 -6.08 14.23 -2.88
CA ILE A 81 -6.32 13.07 -2.01
C ILE A 81 -6.60 13.55 -0.58
N THR A 82 -7.43 12.81 0.12
CA THR A 82 -7.87 13.09 1.49
C THR A 82 -6.90 12.56 2.53
N ASP A 83 -7.02 13.04 3.78
CA ASP A 83 -6.28 12.49 4.94
C ASP A 83 -6.44 10.96 5.05
N ASP A 84 -7.65 10.43 4.79
CA ASP A 84 -7.92 8.98 4.88
C ASP A 84 -7.24 8.20 3.74
N GLU A 85 -7.22 8.73 2.52
CA GLU A 85 -6.53 8.10 1.39
C GLU A 85 -5.02 8.07 1.61
N THR A 86 -4.43 9.18 2.07
CA THR A 86 -3.01 9.25 2.42
C THR A 86 -2.66 8.27 3.54
N TYR A 87 -3.46 8.24 4.60
CA TYR A 87 -3.34 7.32 5.72
C TYR A 87 -3.38 5.84 5.26
N ARG A 88 -4.40 5.49 4.46
CA ARG A 88 -4.61 4.11 3.99
C ARG A 88 -3.51 3.68 3.03
N TRP A 89 -3.06 4.57 2.15
CA TRP A 89 -1.96 4.33 1.24
C TRP A 89 -0.65 4.04 1.99
N ALA A 90 -0.25 4.94 2.90
CA ALA A 90 0.99 4.77 3.65
C ALA A 90 0.97 3.49 4.50
N THR A 91 -0.18 3.22 5.15
CA THR A 91 -0.39 1.98 5.90
C THR A 91 -0.30 0.74 5.02
N PHE A 92 -0.84 0.76 3.80
CA PHE A 92 -0.76 -0.38 2.88
C PHE A 92 0.68 -0.67 2.48
N LEU A 93 1.46 0.37 2.15
CA LEU A 93 2.88 0.22 1.79
C LEU A 93 3.70 -0.36 2.95
N LEU A 94 3.50 0.15 4.17
CA LEU A 94 4.22 -0.33 5.36
C LEU A 94 3.93 -1.78 5.72
N LEU A 95 2.72 -2.27 5.45
CA LEU A 95 2.29 -3.62 5.85
C LEU A 95 2.49 -4.67 4.75
N ASN A 96 2.69 -4.25 3.50
CA ASN A 96 2.75 -5.15 2.37
C ASN A 96 4.20 -5.40 1.94
N GLU A 97 4.72 -6.56 2.30
CA GLU A 97 6.07 -7.05 1.95
C GLU A 97 6.33 -7.20 0.43
N ALA A 98 5.33 -6.98 -0.42
CA ALA A 98 5.54 -6.89 -1.87
C ALA A 98 6.28 -5.62 -2.28
N TYR A 99 6.30 -4.60 -1.42
CA TYR A 99 7.04 -3.36 -1.63
C TYR A 99 8.43 -3.43 -1.04
N ASP A 100 9.36 -2.76 -1.71
CA ASP A 100 10.76 -2.69 -1.31
C ASP A 100 11.25 -1.24 -1.39
N TRP A 101 11.93 -0.79 -0.34
CA TRP A 101 12.60 0.50 -0.27
C TRP A 101 13.99 0.39 0.35
N GLU A 102 14.57 -0.82 0.45
CA GLU A 102 15.92 -1.03 0.98
C GLU A 102 16.93 -0.18 0.19
N GLY A 103 17.87 0.47 0.88
CA GLY A 103 18.89 1.29 0.22
C GLY A 103 19.25 2.57 0.98
N PRO A 104 19.91 3.54 0.31
CA PRO A 104 20.41 4.76 0.96
C PRO A 104 19.33 5.59 1.67
N ASP A 105 18.11 5.57 1.13
CA ASP A 105 16.98 6.39 1.62
C ASP A 105 15.97 5.57 2.44
N GLU A 106 16.33 4.34 2.87
CA GLU A 106 15.42 3.41 3.56
C GLU A 106 14.81 4.03 4.83
N ASP A 107 15.66 4.61 5.68
CA ASP A 107 15.24 5.24 6.93
C ASP A 107 14.32 6.44 6.69
N GLU A 108 14.62 7.25 5.67
CA GLU A 108 13.82 8.42 5.29
C GLU A 108 12.43 7.99 4.79
N ILE A 109 12.38 7.00 3.89
CA ILE A 109 11.12 6.46 3.37
C ILE A 109 10.28 5.86 4.50
N ALA A 110 10.90 5.09 5.40
CA ALA A 110 10.21 4.49 6.52
C ALA A 110 9.65 5.55 7.47
N GLU A 111 10.42 6.60 7.80
CA GLU A 111 9.97 7.70 8.66
C GLU A 111 8.77 8.42 8.04
N MET A 112 8.88 8.85 6.79
CA MET A 112 7.80 9.58 6.10
C MET A 112 6.52 8.73 5.99
N LEU A 113 6.63 7.45 5.63
CA LEU A 113 5.46 6.56 5.57
C LEU A 113 4.83 6.38 6.96
N ASN A 114 5.63 6.26 8.02
CA ASN A 114 5.11 6.18 9.38
C ASN A 114 4.32 7.43 9.76
N GLU A 115 4.84 8.63 9.49
CA GLU A 115 4.15 9.90 9.74
C GLU A 115 2.80 9.99 9.01
N LEU A 116 2.80 9.66 7.71
CA LEU A 116 1.58 9.65 6.89
C LEU A 116 0.56 8.61 7.40
N SER A 117 1.02 7.48 7.92
CA SER A 117 0.18 6.44 8.53
C SER A 117 -0.38 6.80 9.91
N LEU A 118 0.00 7.96 10.46
CA LEU A 118 -0.51 8.52 11.71
C LEU A 118 -1.43 9.72 11.52
N LEU A 119 -1.65 10.16 10.27
CA LEU A 119 -2.60 11.23 9.99
C LEU A 119 -3.98 10.90 10.59
N PRO A 120 -4.58 11.84 11.33
CA PRO A 120 -5.83 11.58 12.01
C PRO A 120 -6.93 11.31 10.97
N LYS A 121 -7.72 10.26 11.19
CA LYS A 121 -9.02 10.11 10.52
C LYS A 121 -9.87 11.33 10.91
N ARG A 122 -9.91 12.37 10.09
CA ARG A 122 -10.90 13.44 10.29
C ARG A 122 -12.27 12.82 10.08
N ALA A 123 -13.00 12.65 11.18
CA ALA A 123 -14.41 12.30 11.13
C ALA A 123 -15.14 13.49 10.51
N HIS A 124 -15.50 13.36 9.23
CA HIS A 124 -16.51 14.22 8.61
C HIS A 124 -17.90 13.66 8.93
#